data_AF-A0A1M4LAY5-F1
#
_entry.id   AF-A0A1M4LAY5-F1
#
_cell.length_a   1.000
_cell.length_b   1.000
_cell.length_c   1.000
_cell.angle_alpha   90.00
_cell.angle_beta   90.00
_cell.angle_gamma   90.00
#
_symmetry.space_group_name_H-M   'P 1'
#
loop_
_entity.id
_entity.type
_entity.pdbx_description
1 polymer ?
#
loop_
_entity_poly.entity_id
_entity_poly.type
_entity_poly.pdbx_seq_one_letter_code
_entity_poly.pdbx_strand_id
1 'polypeptide(L)'
;MSELVEIDLGNGRKVYRFPKPQVEKARSGLPTPMFIRDEMPETEHPCTGQIMTSKSAFRAVTKAHGCIEVGNDPARFKTPSKPKIDRKEIRASLEKANARLKAYLSGFAMLQPLYDKRPISENQRRGPWM
;
A
#
# COMPACT_ATOMS: atom_id res chain seq x y z
N MET A 1 12.40 -1.42 20.89
CA MET A 1 11.24 -0.55 20.63
C MET A 1 11.77 0.69 19.95
N SER A 2 11.39 0.99 18.71
CA SER A 2 11.87 2.19 18.01
C SER A 2 11.27 3.44 18.65
N GLU A 3 12.11 4.42 18.96
CA GLU A 3 11.67 5.72 19.48
C GLU A 3 11.04 6.55 18.37
N LEU A 4 10.11 7.41 18.76
CA LEU A 4 9.37 8.29 17.87
C LEU A 4 10.28 9.47 17.48
N VAL A 5 10.61 9.62 16.20
CA VAL A 5 11.47 10.71 15.73
C VAL A 5 10.62 11.84 15.16
N GLU A 6 10.91 13.06 15.58
CA GLU A 6 10.33 14.29 15.03
C GLU A 6 11.03 14.63 13.70
N ILE A 7 10.25 14.74 12.63
CA ILE A 7 10.74 15.13 11.31
C ILE A 7 10.03 16.42 10.90
N ASP A 8 10.79 17.49 10.72
CA ASP A 8 10.31 18.73 10.13
C ASP A 8 10.26 18.59 8.60
N LEU A 9 9.08 18.83 8.02
CA LEU A 9 8.86 18.76 6.58
C LEU A 9 9.14 20.10 5.85
N GLY A 10 9.61 21.13 6.56
CA GLY A 10 10.00 22.43 5.98
C GLY A 10 8.82 23.30 5.55
N ASN A 11 7.60 22.92 5.89
CA ASN A 11 6.35 23.65 5.61
C ASN A 11 5.59 24.03 6.89
N GLY A 12 6.29 24.09 8.03
CA GLY A 12 5.73 24.38 9.35
C GLY A 12 4.92 23.24 9.98
N ARG A 13 4.84 22.07 9.33
CA ARG A 13 4.19 20.86 9.88
C ARG A 13 5.23 19.86 10.36
N LYS A 14 5.16 19.52 11.65
CA LYS A 14 5.94 18.46 12.30
C LYS A 14 5.24 17.13 12.13
N VAL A 15 5.96 16.10 11.69
CA VAL A 15 5.43 14.73 11.55
C VAL A 15 6.28 13.78 12.36
N TYR A 16 5.61 13.00 13.21
CA TYR A 16 6.23 11.98 14.02
C TYR A 16 6.19 10.64 13.28
N ARG A 17 7.36 10.01 13.10
CA ARG A 17 7.47 8.70 12.46
C ARG A 17 8.39 7.79 13.24
N PHE A 18 8.08 6.51 13.24
CA PHE A 18 9.05 5.49 13.64
C PHE A 18 10.06 5.32 12.50
N PRO A 19 11.36 5.59 12.70
CA PRO A 19 12.36 5.30 11.71
C PRO A 19 12.37 3.79 11.48
N LYS A 20 12.35 3.37 10.21
CA LYS A 20 12.55 1.95 9.89
C LYS A 20 13.98 1.61 10.30
N PRO A 21 14.20 0.53 11.07
CA PRO A 21 15.56 0.12 11.41
C PRO A 21 16.30 -0.16 10.11
N GLN A 22 17.41 0.54 9.88
CA GLN A 22 18.32 0.19 8.81
C GLN A 22 19.00 -1.12 9.21
N VAL A 23 18.52 -2.22 8.66
CA VAL A 23 19.20 -3.51 8.81
C VAL A 23 20.46 -3.45 7.96
N GLU A 24 21.62 -3.56 8.60
CA GLU A 24 22.87 -3.72 7.86
C GLU A 24 22.76 -4.97 6.98
N LYS A 25 23.05 -4.81 5.69
CA LYS A 25 23.02 -5.94 4.76
C LYS A 25 24.07 -6.96 5.20
N ALA A 26 23.68 -8.22 5.37
CA ALA A 26 24.61 -9.29 5.70
C ALA A 26 25.77 -9.31 4.68
N ARG A 27 27.01 -9.24 5.19
CA ARG A 27 28.24 -9.34 4.40
C ARG A 27 29.04 -10.54 4.89
N SER A 28 29.78 -11.20 3.99
CA SER A 28 30.75 -12.21 4.39
C SER A 28 31.89 -11.57 5.18
N GLY A 29 32.36 -12.21 6.25
CA GLY A 29 33.53 -11.76 7.02
C GLY A 29 34.88 -11.98 6.30
N LEU A 30 34.87 -12.59 5.11
CA LEU A 30 36.07 -12.83 4.33
C LEU A 30 36.43 -11.57 3.50
N PRO A 31 37.73 -11.23 3.38
CA PRO A 31 38.23 -10.20 2.48
C PRO A 31 38.23 -10.73 1.03
N THR A 32 37.06 -11.09 0.53
CA THR A 32 36.88 -11.52 -0.86
C THR A 32 36.40 -10.33 -1.68
N PRO A 33 37.17 -9.85 -2.68
CA PRO A 33 36.61 -8.91 -3.64
C PRO A 33 35.42 -9.58 -4.33
N MET A 34 34.26 -8.94 -4.29
CA MET A 34 33.06 -9.41 -4.97
C MET A 34 33.28 -9.28 -6.48
N PHE A 35 33.79 -10.33 -7.12
CA PHE A 35 34.06 -10.36 -8.55
C PHE A 35 32.82 -10.78 -9.32
N ILE A 36 32.37 -9.93 -10.24
CA ILE A 36 31.30 -10.24 -11.18
C ILE A 36 31.96 -10.52 -12.54
N ARG A 37 31.77 -11.75 -13.05
CA ARG A 37 32.26 -12.12 -14.39
C ARG A 37 31.54 -11.30 -15.47
N ASP A 38 32.31 -10.79 -16.43
CA ASP A 38 31.78 -10.05 -17.58
C ASP A 38 31.09 -10.97 -18.61
N GLU A 39 31.38 -12.26 -18.54
CA GLU A 39 30.81 -13.27 -19.44
C GLU A 39 29.29 -13.42 -19.27
N MET A 40 28.60 -13.57 -20.39
CA MET A 40 27.17 -13.87 -20.51
C MET A 40 26.93 -14.92 -21.60
N PRO A 41 25.80 -15.65 -21.54
CA PRO A 41 25.38 -16.53 -22.63
C PRO A 41 25.33 -15.78 -23.96
N GLU A 42 25.64 -16.49 -25.05
CA GLU A 42 25.51 -15.98 -26.41
C GLU A 42 24.13 -15.36 -26.61
N THR A 43 24.11 -14.03 -26.75
CA THR A 43 22.88 -13.25 -26.87
C THR A 43 23.01 -12.34 -28.07
N GLU A 44 22.01 -12.36 -28.94
CA GLU A 44 21.93 -11.44 -30.07
C GLU A 44 21.57 -10.03 -29.57
N HIS A 45 22.36 -9.03 -29.98
CA HIS A 45 22.14 -7.65 -29.58
C HIS A 45 21.05 -6.99 -30.44
N PRO A 46 19.99 -6.42 -29.84
CA PRO A 46 18.79 -5.97 -30.57
C PRO A 46 19.04 -4.80 -31.55
N CYS A 47 20.05 -3.97 -31.31
CA CYS A 47 20.35 -2.83 -32.19
C CYS A 47 21.29 -3.18 -33.35
N THR A 48 22.08 -4.25 -33.23
CA THR A 48 23.17 -4.58 -34.17
C THR A 48 23.06 -5.96 -34.80
N GLY A 49 22.23 -6.86 -34.26
CA GLY A 49 22.09 -8.25 -34.72
C GLY A 49 23.32 -9.12 -34.46
N GLN A 50 24.30 -8.63 -33.72
CA GLN A 50 25.53 -9.37 -33.44
C GLN A 50 25.35 -10.24 -32.19
N ILE A 51 25.85 -11.47 -32.24
CA ILE A 51 25.92 -12.35 -31.06
C ILE A 51 27.07 -11.88 -30.18
N MET A 52 26.77 -11.57 -28.92
CA MET A 52 27.73 -11.09 -27.92
C MET A 52 27.79 -12.03 -26.72
N THR A 53 28.99 -12.17 -26.16
CA THR A 53 29.28 -12.97 -24.97
C THR A 53 29.80 -12.13 -23.80
N SER A 54 29.99 -10.82 -24.00
CA SER A 54 30.50 -9.88 -23.00
C SER A 54 29.42 -8.86 -22.61
N LYS A 55 29.16 -8.75 -21.30
CA LYS A 55 28.21 -7.78 -20.73
C LYS A 55 28.70 -6.35 -20.95
N SER A 56 29.99 -6.09 -20.77
CA SER A 56 30.57 -4.77 -20.98
C SER A 56 30.45 -4.30 -22.43
N ALA A 57 30.68 -5.20 -23.40
CA ALA A 57 30.46 -4.91 -24.82
C ALA A 57 28.97 -4.63 -25.11
N PHE A 58 28.06 -5.46 -24.60
CA PHE A 58 26.62 -5.27 -24.76
C PHE A 58 26.17 -3.89 -24.23
N ARG A 59 26.66 -3.49 -23.05
CA ARG A 59 26.37 -2.19 -22.41
C ARG A 59 26.94 -1.00 -23.20
N ALA A 60 28.14 -1.14 -23.72
CA ALA A 60 28.77 -0.11 -24.53
C ALA A 60 27.95 0.18 -25.80
N VAL A 61 27.49 -0.87 -26.48
CA VAL A 61 26.68 -0.76 -27.70
C VAL A 61 25.28 -0.21 -27.39
N THR A 62 24.58 -0.73 -26.37
CA THR A 62 23.28 -0.16 -25.96
C THR A 62 23.39 1.32 -25.61
N LYS A 63 24.44 1.74 -24.90
CA LYS A 63 24.67 3.16 -24.59
C LYS A 63 24.97 3.99 -25.84
N ALA A 64 25.76 3.47 -26.79
CA ALA A 64 26.06 4.13 -28.05
C ALA A 64 24.80 4.37 -28.91
N HIS A 65 23.82 3.48 -28.82
CA HIS A 65 22.51 3.63 -29.46
C HIS A 65 21.50 4.48 -28.65
N GLY A 66 21.94 5.11 -27.55
CA GLY A 66 21.10 6.01 -26.75
C GLY A 66 20.13 5.30 -25.80
N CYS A 67 20.26 3.97 -25.61
CA CYS A 67 19.46 3.25 -24.63
C CYS A 67 19.94 3.56 -23.20
N ILE A 68 19.00 3.62 -22.26
CA ILE A 68 19.26 3.82 -20.83
C ILE A 68 19.13 2.46 -20.12
N GLU A 69 20.16 2.04 -19.40
CA GLU A 69 20.10 0.82 -18.58
C GLU A 69 19.00 0.93 -17.52
N VAL A 70 18.06 -0.02 -17.56
CA VAL A 70 16.93 -0.08 -16.63
C VAL A 70 17.45 -0.23 -15.20
N GLY A 71 17.25 0.80 -14.38
CA GLY A 71 17.75 0.88 -13.01
C GLY A 71 18.58 2.14 -12.73
N ASN A 72 19.11 2.80 -13.76
CA ASN A 72 19.77 4.10 -13.64
C ASN A 72 18.79 5.28 -13.79
N ASP A 73 17.51 5.01 -14.09
CA ASP A 73 16.48 6.05 -14.19
C ASP A 73 16.14 6.60 -12.79
N PRO A 74 16.41 7.90 -12.50
CA PRO A 74 16.05 8.51 -11.23
C PRO A 74 14.53 8.50 -10.96
N ALA A 75 13.70 8.33 -11.99
CA ALA A 75 12.27 8.15 -11.84
C ALA A 75 11.90 6.88 -11.07
N ARG A 76 12.76 5.85 -11.04
CA ARG A 76 12.53 4.63 -10.25
C ARG A 76 12.48 4.89 -8.74
N PHE A 77 13.15 5.94 -8.26
CA PHE A 77 13.10 6.35 -6.86
C PHE A 77 11.92 7.29 -6.56
N LYS A 78 11.19 7.76 -7.57
CA LYS A 78 10.02 8.60 -7.35
C LYS A 78 8.94 7.75 -6.70
N THR A 79 8.43 8.24 -5.57
CA THR A 79 7.26 7.63 -4.94
C THR A 79 6.09 7.73 -5.91
N PRO A 80 5.37 6.63 -6.20
CA PRO A 80 4.21 6.70 -7.08
C PRO A 80 3.19 7.71 -6.53
N SER A 81 2.67 8.55 -7.42
CA SER A 81 1.66 9.55 -7.05
C SER A 81 0.44 8.84 -6.50
N LYS A 82 0.04 9.18 -5.27
CA LYS A 82 -1.21 8.68 -4.72
C LYS A 82 -2.36 9.28 -5.51
N PRO A 83 -3.41 8.49 -5.85
CA PRO A 83 -4.59 9.04 -6.48
C PRO A 83 -5.19 10.13 -5.58
N LYS A 84 -5.64 11.22 -6.19
CA LYS A 84 -6.26 12.32 -5.46
C LYS A 84 -7.61 11.85 -4.96
N ILE A 85 -7.80 11.89 -3.65
CA ILE A 85 -9.05 11.47 -3.01
C ILE A 85 -10.15 12.47 -3.39
N ASP A 86 -11.24 11.99 -4.01
CA ASP A 86 -12.44 12.82 -4.22
C ASP A 86 -13.23 12.94 -2.91
N ARG A 87 -13.09 14.10 -2.27
CA ARG A 87 -13.77 14.41 -1.01
C ARG A 87 -15.28 14.54 -1.18
N LYS A 88 -15.77 14.87 -2.39
CA LYS A 88 -17.21 15.03 -2.66
C LYS A 88 -17.91 13.68 -2.63
N GLU A 89 -17.34 12.67 -3.28
CA GLU A 89 -17.89 11.32 -3.29
C GLU A 89 -17.91 10.70 -1.90
N ILE A 90 -16.84 10.88 -1.12
CA ILE A 90 -16.79 10.42 0.27
C ILE A 90 -17.91 11.06 1.09
N ARG A 91 -18.09 12.37 0.97
CA ARG A 91 -19.15 13.09 1.71
C ARG A 91 -20.54 12.61 1.31
N ALA A 92 -20.80 12.45 0.01
CA ALA A 92 -22.08 11.93 -0.48
C ALA A 92 -22.37 10.51 0.04
N SER A 93 -21.34 9.66 0.08
CA SER A 93 -21.45 8.31 0.64
C SER A 93 -21.79 8.33 2.13
N LEU A 94 -21.12 9.18 2.92
CA LEU A 94 -21.39 9.37 4.35
C LEU A 94 -22.80 9.91 4.60
N GLU A 95 -23.25 10.89 3.83
CA GLU A 95 -24.60 11.46 3.94
C GLU A 95 -25.67 10.39 3.65
N LYS A 96 -25.47 9.56 2.61
CA LYS A 96 -26.36 8.44 2.29
C LYS A 96 -26.40 7.38 3.39
N ALA A 97 -25.24 7.04 3.96
CA ALA A 97 -25.16 6.11 5.09
C ALA A 97 -25.88 6.65 6.33
N ASN A 98 -25.68 7.92 6.65
CA ASN A 98 -26.36 8.59 7.76
C ASN A 98 -27.87 8.66 7.57
N ALA A 99 -28.34 8.95 6.35
CA ALA A 99 -29.78 8.97 6.04
C ALA A 99 -30.42 7.59 6.27
N ARG A 100 -29.75 6.50 5.83
CA ARG A 100 -30.21 5.13 6.07
C ARG A 100 -30.27 4.78 7.55
N LEU A 101 -29.23 5.14 8.30
CA LEU A 101 -29.17 4.88 9.75
C LEU A 101 -30.28 5.64 10.48
N LYS A 102 -30.52 6.91 10.13
CA LYS A 102 -31.63 7.70 10.68
C LYS A 102 -32.99 7.08 10.36
N ALA A 103 -33.21 6.66 9.11
CA ALA A 103 -34.46 6.02 8.70
C ALA A 103 -34.73 4.71 9.46
N TYR A 104 -33.67 3.91 9.68
CA TYR A 104 -33.75 2.68 10.48
C TYR A 104 -34.14 2.98 11.94
N LEU A 105 -33.48 3.97 12.57
CA LEU A 105 -33.78 4.36 13.94
C LEU A 105 -35.17 4.98 14.09
N SER A 106 -35.65 5.77 13.12
CA SER A 106 -37.01 6.32 13.15
C SER A 106 -38.08 5.25 12.93
N GLY A 107 -37.81 4.26 12.08
CA GLY A 107 -38.70 3.12 11.86
C GLY A 107 -38.78 2.21 13.09
N PHE A 108 -37.66 2.02 13.79
CA PHE A 108 -37.60 1.28 15.05
C PHE A 108 -38.36 2.00 16.18
N ALA A 109 -38.19 3.33 16.29
CA ALA A 109 -38.88 4.15 17.29
C ALA A 109 -40.40 4.22 17.08
N MET A 110 -40.89 4.12 15.83
CA MET A 110 -42.33 4.01 15.55
C MET A 110 -42.93 2.65 15.95
N LEU A 111 -42.12 1.58 15.98
CA LEU A 111 -42.57 0.23 16.31
C LEU A 111 -42.58 -0.05 17.83
N GLN A 112 -41.88 0.76 18.62
CA GLN A 112 -41.79 0.60 20.07
C GLN A 112 -43.13 0.68 20.82
N PRO A 113 -43.99 1.70 20.61
CA PRO A 113 -45.30 1.74 21.28
C PRO A 113 -46.27 0.66 20.79
N LEU A 114 -46.04 0.06 19.62
CA LEU A 114 -46.81 -1.05 19.06
C LEU A 114 -46.37 -2.41 19.64
N TYR A 115 -45.09 -2.55 20.01
CA TYR A 115 -44.56 -3.76 20.65
C TYR A 115 -44.91 -3.83 22.15
N ASP A 116 -44.96 -2.69 22.85
CA ASP A 116 -45.28 -2.61 24.30
C ASP A 116 -46.75 -2.86 24.63
N LYS A 117 -47.66 -2.81 23.65
CA LYS A 117 -49.11 -2.93 23.83
C LYS A 117 -49.68 -4.34 23.62
N ARG A 118 -48.85 -5.34 23.31
CA ARG A 118 -49.34 -6.73 23.29
C ARG A 118 -49.47 -7.22 24.73
N PRO A 119 -50.68 -7.50 25.25
CA PRO A 119 -50.77 -8.21 26.51
C PRO A 119 -50.09 -9.57 26.31
N ILE A 120 -49.07 -9.86 27.10
CA ILE A 120 -48.55 -11.23 27.23
C ILE A 120 -49.78 -12.07 27.59
N SER A 121 -50.21 -12.95 26.68
CA SER A 121 -51.36 -13.79 26.96
C SER A 121 -51.04 -14.63 28.20
N GLU A 122 -52.00 -14.69 29.12
CA GLU A 122 -51.85 -15.27 30.45
C GLU A 122 -51.36 -16.74 30.45
N ASN A 123 -51.46 -17.41 29.30
CA ASN A 123 -50.94 -18.76 29.07
C ASN A 123 -49.42 -18.89 28.94
N GLN A 124 -48.64 -17.80 28.95
CA GLN A 124 -47.17 -17.86 28.98
C GLN A 124 -46.55 -17.80 30.40
N ARG A 125 -47.36 -17.71 31.46
CA ARG A 125 -46.87 -17.68 32.85
C ARG A 125 -46.65 -19.05 33.50
N ARG A 126 -46.97 -20.16 32.83
CA ARG A 126 -46.63 -21.52 33.28
C ARG A 126 -45.41 -22.03 32.52
N GLY A 127 -44.21 -21.77 33.06
CA GLY A 127 -43.02 -22.52 32.67
C GLY A 127 -43.15 -23.97 33.14
N PRO A 128 -42.83 -24.98 32.31
CA PRO A 128 -42.85 -26.38 32.73
C PRO A 128 -41.49 -26.79 33.28
N TRP A 129 -41.06 -26.18 34.39
CA TRP A 129 -39.96 -26.69 35.22
C TRP A 129 -40.19 -26.29 36.69
N MET A 130 -41.26 -26.86 37.26
CA MET A 130 -41.11 -27.73 38.43
C MET A 130 -40.91 -29.15 37.89
#